data_AF-A0A7C6XFA6-F1
#
_entry.id   AF-A0A7C6XFA6-F1
#
_cell.length_a   1.000
_cell.length_b   1.000
_cell.length_c   1.000
_cell.angle_alpha   90.00
_cell.angle_beta   90.00
_cell.angle_gamma   90.00
#
_symmetry.space_group_name_H-M   'P 1'
#
loop_
_entity.id
_entity.type
_entity.pdbx_description
1 polymer ?
#
loop_
_entity_poly.entity_id
_entity_poly.type
_entity_poly.pdbx_seq_one_letter_code
_entity_poly.pdbx_strand_id
1 'polypeptide(L)'
;MSTYISLYRKYRPQTFADVVGQAHITRTLQNALEGGRVAHAYLFCGPRGTGKTTTARLLAKALNCSHGPTRDPCNECESCRRIAAGTALDVIEIDAASNRGIDDIRELRDKVKYAPAEARHKVYVVDECHMLTTEAFNALLKTLEEPPAHVLFVLATTDPQKVPATILSRCQRMDFRRGTVSDLVRRLEVVVAGEGIDADPDALTLVARSADGSWRDALSILEQIIAFGERHITADEVRSILGTVHEELLVECARAIAAEDATAALRVVAQLADEGKDIRDFLRGLLAHFRNLLLVGASGGAVLPDGATAEEARLLKEQAAAFSPATSLRVIEALSDAEKEMRRDSQHRLLLEIALLRMVSGHAPAPPAAPRESGVLSAAAPGPVESRHTTEAPAEPAPRRVASPPPPPAPEVAPEPSPVAAPSEPSPIQQGQELDLDSVLARWALVMEHVGRGRLRGILSDVRPVGVSARELVLQVRQGYHFHREQLEKPENIKVIAEAVHRALGVPLAVRVEMEDEAAGRESPAKTAPPPGPATGGTPAPGQPAHAVEPDPFDADTMSVKDVLDLFHGRVIQSKDDN
;
A
#
# COMPACT_ATOMS: atom_id res chain seq x y z
N MET A 1 26.31 16.85 -19.00
CA MET A 1 25.06 16.95 -18.22
C MET A 1 25.29 16.24 -16.90
N SER A 2 25.26 16.97 -15.78
CA SER A 2 25.34 16.32 -14.46
C SER A 2 24.05 15.53 -14.26
N THR A 3 24.15 14.21 -14.18
CA THR A 3 23.01 13.33 -13.94
C THR A 3 22.35 13.76 -12.62
N TYR A 4 21.08 14.14 -12.68
CA TYR A 4 20.33 14.50 -11.48
C TYR A 4 20.27 13.29 -10.52
N ILE A 5 20.71 13.48 -9.28
CA ILE A 5 20.67 12.46 -8.23
C ILE A 5 19.70 12.96 -7.16
N SER A 6 18.68 12.16 -6.88
CA SER A 6 17.69 12.48 -5.85
C SER A 6 18.31 12.66 -4.46
N LEU A 7 17.70 13.50 -3.62
CA LEU A 7 18.27 13.87 -2.31
C LEU A 7 18.43 12.64 -1.42
N TYR A 8 17.46 11.73 -1.41
CA TYR A 8 17.56 10.50 -0.60
C TYR A 8 18.70 9.57 -1.04
N ARG A 9 19.19 9.67 -2.29
CA ARG A 9 20.36 8.93 -2.77
C ARG A 9 21.65 9.68 -2.45
N LYS A 10 21.68 10.99 -2.73
CA LYS A 10 22.83 11.88 -2.47
C LYS A 10 23.19 11.90 -0.98
N TYR A 11 22.19 12.03 -0.11
CA TYR A 11 22.32 12.07 1.34
C TYR A 11 22.06 10.72 2.01
N ARG A 12 22.22 9.60 1.29
CA ARG A 12 22.17 8.29 1.93
C ARG A 12 23.35 8.17 2.92
N PRO A 13 23.11 7.79 4.20
CA PRO A 13 24.16 7.53 5.18
C PRO A 13 25.32 6.69 4.61
N GLN A 14 26.56 7.13 4.84
CA GLN A 14 27.77 6.46 4.33
C GLN A 14 28.52 5.71 5.42
N THR A 15 28.32 6.08 6.68
CA THR A 15 28.84 5.44 7.88
C THR A 15 27.71 5.11 8.86
N PHE A 16 27.99 4.29 9.88
CA PHE A 16 27.01 4.02 10.94
C PHE A 16 26.72 5.26 11.80
N ALA A 17 27.64 6.22 11.89
CA ALA A 17 27.44 7.48 12.62
C ALA A 17 26.41 8.39 11.93
N ASP A 18 26.28 8.29 10.61
CA ASP A 18 25.32 9.07 9.82
C ASP A 18 23.87 8.55 9.95
N VAL A 19 23.67 7.38 10.56
CA VAL A 19 22.34 6.77 10.73
C VAL A 19 21.66 7.37 11.96
N VAL A 20 20.68 8.23 11.71
CA VAL A 20 19.94 8.95 12.75
C VAL A 20 18.83 8.07 13.35
N GLY A 21 18.62 8.17 14.66
CA GLY A 21 17.49 7.54 15.37
C GLY A 21 17.61 6.02 15.62
N GLN A 22 18.71 5.38 15.23
CA GLN A 22 18.90 3.91 15.35
C GLN A 22 20.16 3.53 16.16
N ALA A 23 20.52 4.30 17.18
CA ALA A 23 21.77 4.13 17.93
C ALA A 23 21.94 2.72 18.54
N HIS A 24 20.84 2.07 18.96
CA HIS A 24 20.89 0.69 19.49
C HIS A 24 21.31 -0.32 18.42
N ILE A 25 20.89 -0.12 17.17
CA ILE A 25 21.21 -1.01 16.04
C ILE A 25 22.65 -0.79 15.60
N THR A 26 23.00 0.46 15.33
CA THR A 26 24.33 0.82 14.81
C THR A 26 25.43 0.40 15.79
N ARG A 27 25.24 0.67 17.08
CA ARG A 27 26.19 0.24 18.14
C ARG A 27 26.30 -1.28 18.23
N THR A 28 25.19 -2.01 18.11
CA THR A 28 25.21 -3.48 18.15
C THR A 28 25.99 -4.06 16.97
N LEU A 29 25.76 -3.55 15.75
CA LEU A 29 26.47 -3.97 14.55
C LEU A 29 27.96 -3.62 14.65
N GLN A 30 28.29 -2.41 15.09
CA GLN A 30 29.66 -1.97 15.30
C GLN A 30 30.41 -2.87 16.29
N ASN A 31 29.80 -3.20 17.43
CA ASN A 31 30.40 -4.10 18.42
C ASN A 31 30.57 -5.53 17.89
N ALA A 32 29.64 -6.00 17.04
CA ALA A 32 29.74 -7.32 16.41
C ALA A 32 30.90 -7.38 15.40
N LEU A 33 31.09 -6.32 14.62
CA LEU A 33 32.21 -6.16 13.69
C LEU A 33 33.56 -6.15 14.41
N GLU A 34 33.71 -5.32 15.43
CA GLU A 34 34.93 -5.25 16.26
C GLU A 34 35.26 -6.57 16.94
N GLY A 35 34.23 -7.24 17.46
CA GLY A 35 34.41 -8.50 18.19
C GLY A 35 34.56 -9.73 17.29
N GLY A 36 34.47 -9.60 15.96
CA GLY A 36 34.46 -10.73 15.04
C GLY A 36 33.27 -11.69 15.27
N ARG A 37 32.15 -11.17 15.77
CA ARG A 37 30.93 -11.92 16.14
C ARG A 37 29.72 -11.52 15.29
N VAL A 38 29.96 -11.22 14.03
CA VAL A 38 28.89 -10.92 13.07
C VAL A 38 28.08 -12.19 12.86
N ALA A 39 26.76 -12.10 13.03
CA ALA A 39 25.86 -13.23 12.80
C ALA A 39 25.82 -13.57 11.31
N HIS A 40 25.54 -14.83 10.97
CA HIS A 40 25.38 -15.25 9.58
C HIS A 40 24.08 -14.75 8.95
N ALA A 41 23.08 -14.37 9.76
CA ALA A 41 21.81 -13.84 9.30
C ALA A 41 21.26 -12.76 10.24
N TYR A 42 20.82 -11.65 9.66
CA TYR A 42 20.10 -10.58 10.34
C TYR A 42 18.68 -10.43 9.78
N LEU A 43 17.73 -10.13 10.66
CA LEU A 43 16.38 -9.71 10.27
C LEU A 43 16.13 -8.28 10.72
N PHE A 44 16.09 -7.36 9.77
CA PHE A 44 15.80 -5.95 9.96
C PHE A 44 14.30 -5.72 9.84
N CYS A 45 13.66 -5.43 10.97
CA CYS A 45 12.21 -5.23 11.07
C CYS A 45 11.91 -3.75 11.28
N GLY A 46 10.88 -3.23 10.64
CA GLY A 46 10.34 -1.92 10.99
C GLY A 46 9.72 -1.17 9.81
N PRO A 47 9.06 -0.03 10.05
CA PRO A 47 8.36 0.71 9.01
C PRO A 47 9.23 1.07 7.79
N ARG A 48 8.58 1.36 6.65
CA ARG A 48 9.27 1.82 5.44
C ARG A 48 10.04 3.11 5.74
N GLY A 49 11.17 3.31 5.08
CA GLY A 49 11.95 4.55 5.17
C GLY A 49 12.74 4.75 6.47
N THR A 50 12.75 3.79 7.39
CA THR A 50 13.51 3.86 8.67
C THR A 50 15.00 3.55 8.56
N GLY A 51 15.48 3.14 7.37
CA GLY A 51 16.91 2.93 7.10
C GLY A 51 17.38 1.47 7.06
N LYS A 52 16.47 0.48 6.95
CA LYS A 52 16.80 -0.96 6.87
C LYS A 52 17.83 -1.30 5.78
N THR A 53 17.49 -1.05 4.52
CA THR A 53 18.34 -1.35 3.35
C THR A 53 19.63 -0.53 3.36
N THR A 54 19.56 0.73 3.83
CA THR A 54 20.76 1.57 4.04
C THR A 54 21.72 0.92 5.04
N THR A 55 21.20 0.47 6.19
CA THR A 55 22.02 -0.17 7.23
C THR A 55 22.58 -1.51 6.74
N ALA A 56 21.83 -2.24 5.91
CA ALA A 56 22.31 -3.47 5.28
C ALA A 56 23.53 -3.21 4.38
N ARG A 57 23.47 -2.15 3.55
CA ARG A 57 24.63 -1.71 2.74
C ARG A 57 25.80 -1.27 3.60
N LEU A 58 25.56 -0.56 4.71
CA LEU A 58 26.63 -0.15 5.63
C LEU A 58 27.32 -1.35 6.26
N LEU A 59 26.56 -2.38 6.67
CA LEU A 59 27.11 -3.64 7.17
C LEU A 59 27.94 -4.36 6.11
N ALA A 60 27.45 -4.41 4.86
CA ALA A 60 28.21 -4.96 3.75
C ALA A 60 29.51 -4.19 3.48
N LYS A 61 29.47 -2.85 3.49
CA LYS A 61 30.66 -1.99 3.36
C LYS A 61 31.66 -2.24 4.47
N ALA A 62 31.18 -2.31 5.71
CA ALA A 62 32.00 -2.57 6.89
C ALA A 62 32.72 -3.91 6.82
N LEU A 63 32.02 -4.98 6.40
CA LEU A 63 32.58 -6.33 6.27
C LEU A 63 33.59 -6.48 5.12
N ASN A 64 33.32 -5.78 4.02
CA ASN A 64 34.07 -5.93 2.77
C ASN A 64 35.06 -4.79 2.52
N CYS A 65 35.25 -3.88 3.48
CA CYS A 65 36.25 -2.82 3.37
C CYS A 65 37.66 -3.42 3.23
N SER A 66 38.50 -2.80 2.39
CA SER A 66 39.88 -3.24 2.21
C SER A 66 40.70 -3.19 3.51
N HIS A 67 40.35 -2.26 4.40
CA HIS A 67 40.94 -2.12 5.75
C HIS A 67 40.44 -3.18 6.75
N GLY A 68 39.74 -4.22 6.28
CA GLY A 68 39.18 -5.32 7.07
C GLY A 68 37.74 -5.06 7.50
N PRO A 69 37.08 -6.08 8.11
CA PRO A 69 35.87 -5.84 8.88
C PRO A 69 36.12 -4.70 9.87
N THR A 70 35.43 -3.58 9.67
CA THR A 70 35.68 -2.34 10.41
C THR A 70 34.36 -1.72 10.86
N ARG A 71 34.41 -0.98 11.96
CA ARG A 71 33.28 -0.14 12.39
C ARG A 71 33.04 1.03 11.46
N ASP A 72 34.12 1.54 10.88
CA ASP A 72 34.11 2.77 10.10
C ASP A 72 34.63 2.45 8.70
N PRO A 73 33.74 2.07 7.76
CA PRO A 73 34.14 1.81 6.38
C PRO A 73 34.75 3.08 5.78
N CYS A 74 35.90 2.93 5.10
CA CYS A 74 36.69 4.08 4.65
C CYS A 74 36.04 4.92 3.55
N ASN A 75 35.01 4.42 2.86
CA ASN A 75 34.33 5.08 1.73
C ASN A 75 35.19 5.37 0.49
N GLU A 76 36.49 5.12 0.55
CA GLU A 76 37.43 5.42 -0.54
C GLU A 76 37.90 4.17 -1.29
N CYS A 77 37.93 2.99 -0.65
CA CYS A 77 38.35 1.77 -1.34
C CYS A 77 37.32 1.32 -2.39
N GLU A 78 37.77 0.55 -3.38
CA GLU A 78 36.92 0.09 -4.49
C GLU A 78 35.67 -0.66 -4.01
N SER A 79 35.83 -1.57 -3.04
CA SER A 79 34.72 -2.28 -2.41
C SER A 79 33.68 -1.32 -1.81
N CYS A 80 34.11 -0.35 -1.01
CA CYS A 80 33.18 0.64 -0.42
C CYS A 80 32.45 1.46 -1.49
N ARG A 81 33.15 1.89 -2.55
CA ARG A 81 32.57 2.67 -3.64
C ARG A 81 31.54 1.87 -4.44
N ARG A 82 31.87 0.61 -4.81
CA ARG A 82 30.96 -0.27 -5.57
C ARG A 82 29.72 -0.63 -4.77
N ILE A 83 29.86 -0.91 -3.47
CA ILE A 83 28.71 -1.20 -2.60
C ILE A 83 27.84 0.06 -2.43
N ALA A 84 28.43 1.24 -2.26
CA ALA A 84 27.68 2.49 -2.19
C ALA A 84 26.89 2.77 -3.49
N ALA A 85 27.50 2.49 -4.64
CA ALA A 85 26.90 2.62 -5.96
C ALA A 85 25.88 1.49 -6.30
N GLY A 86 25.85 0.40 -5.55
CA GLY A 86 25.00 -0.77 -5.83
C GLY A 86 25.51 -1.63 -7.00
N THR A 87 26.80 -1.61 -7.28
CA THR A 87 27.45 -2.33 -8.42
C THR A 87 28.47 -3.38 -7.97
N ALA A 88 28.46 -3.73 -6.68
CA ALA A 88 29.31 -4.77 -6.12
C ALA A 88 28.76 -6.16 -6.49
N LEU A 89 29.62 -7.05 -7.00
CA LEU A 89 29.22 -8.41 -7.43
C LEU A 89 28.84 -9.30 -6.24
N ASP A 90 29.56 -9.13 -5.12
CA ASP A 90 29.38 -9.94 -3.91
C ASP A 90 28.38 -9.33 -2.92
N VAL A 91 27.69 -8.25 -3.29
CA VAL A 91 26.57 -7.70 -2.51
C VAL A 91 25.33 -7.72 -3.39
N ILE A 92 24.50 -8.74 -3.19
CA ILE A 92 23.34 -9.02 -4.02
C ILE A 92 22.10 -8.51 -3.28
N GLU A 93 21.48 -7.47 -3.84
CA GLU A 93 20.22 -6.92 -3.34
C GLU A 93 19.05 -7.47 -4.16
N ILE A 94 18.09 -8.09 -3.48
CA ILE A 94 16.93 -8.75 -4.08
C ILE A 94 15.69 -8.12 -3.47
N ASP A 95 14.85 -7.54 -4.31
CA ASP A 95 13.51 -7.12 -3.91
C ASP A 95 12.58 -8.34 -3.99
N ALA A 96 12.10 -8.81 -2.84
CA ALA A 96 11.20 -9.96 -2.76
C ALA A 96 9.81 -9.65 -3.34
N ALA A 97 9.43 -8.38 -3.53
CA ALA A 97 8.16 -8.05 -4.19
C ALA A 97 8.17 -8.45 -5.68
N SER A 98 9.33 -8.31 -6.34
CA SER A 98 9.53 -8.72 -7.73
C SER A 98 10.04 -10.16 -7.87
N ASN A 99 10.81 -10.65 -6.90
CA ASN A 99 11.46 -11.98 -6.91
C ASN A 99 10.89 -12.88 -5.81
N ARG A 100 9.56 -13.03 -5.79
CA ARG A 100 8.83 -13.74 -4.73
C ARG A 100 8.88 -15.26 -4.85
N GLY A 101 9.23 -15.78 -6.03
CA GLY A 101 9.05 -17.18 -6.41
C GLY A 101 10.10 -18.12 -5.82
N ILE A 102 9.77 -19.40 -5.78
CA ILE A 102 10.67 -20.46 -5.33
C ILE A 102 11.90 -20.59 -6.23
N ASP A 103 11.78 -20.34 -7.53
CA ASP A 103 12.87 -20.54 -8.49
C ASP A 103 13.98 -19.49 -8.30
N ASP A 104 13.63 -18.22 -8.08
CA ASP A 104 14.58 -17.15 -7.75
C ASP A 104 15.41 -17.50 -6.51
N ILE A 105 14.74 -18.05 -5.49
CA ILE A 105 15.39 -18.46 -4.24
C ILE A 105 16.21 -19.74 -4.41
N ARG A 106 15.80 -20.67 -5.26
CA ARG A 106 16.61 -21.86 -5.59
C ARG A 106 17.90 -21.45 -6.31
N GLU A 107 17.79 -20.54 -7.26
CA GLU A 107 18.96 -19.99 -7.96
C GLU A 107 19.89 -19.27 -6.98
N LEU A 108 19.34 -18.46 -6.08
CA LEU A 108 20.09 -17.84 -4.98
C LEU A 108 20.84 -18.89 -4.18
N ARG A 109 20.13 -19.92 -3.69
CA ARG A 109 20.67 -20.99 -2.84
C ARG A 109 21.81 -21.73 -3.53
N ASP A 110 21.72 -21.94 -4.84
CA ASP A 110 22.79 -22.59 -5.59
C ASP A 110 23.98 -21.67 -5.78
N LYS A 111 23.76 -20.36 -5.98
CA LYS A 111 24.82 -19.34 -6.04
C LYS A 111 25.52 -19.09 -4.69
N VAL A 112 24.86 -19.36 -3.56
CA VAL A 112 25.42 -19.17 -2.20
C VAL A 112 26.61 -20.08 -1.92
N LYS A 113 26.66 -21.26 -2.56
CA LYS A 113 27.72 -22.27 -2.36
C LYS A 113 29.09 -21.80 -2.86
N TYR A 114 29.12 -20.88 -3.81
CA TYR A 114 30.37 -20.37 -4.39
C TYR A 114 30.99 -19.29 -3.51
N ALA A 115 32.33 -19.29 -3.46
CA ALA A 115 33.10 -18.25 -2.80
C ALA A 115 32.82 -16.85 -3.41
N PRO A 116 33.08 -15.76 -2.67
CA PRO A 116 32.97 -14.41 -3.21
C PRO A 116 33.98 -14.21 -4.36
N ALA A 117 33.63 -13.39 -5.35
CA ALA A 117 34.46 -13.14 -6.52
C ALA A 117 35.61 -12.16 -6.24
N GLU A 118 35.33 -11.10 -5.48
CA GLU A 118 36.26 -9.99 -5.24
C GLU A 118 36.31 -9.61 -3.75
N ALA A 119 35.21 -9.75 -3.02
CA ALA A 119 35.06 -9.33 -1.63
C ALA A 119 35.46 -10.42 -0.62
N ARG A 120 35.51 -10.06 0.68
CA ARG A 120 35.76 -11.03 1.76
C ARG A 120 34.53 -11.89 2.06
N HIS A 121 33.35 -11.29 1.97
CA HIS A 121 32.07 -11.91 2.25
C HIS A 121 31.08 -11.64 1.11
N LYS A 122 30.23 -12.63 0.85
CA LYS A 122 29.09 -12.54 -0.05
C LYS A 122 27.84 -12.20 0.76
N VAL A 123 27.30 -11.00 0.54
CA VAL A 123 26.17 -10.48 1.31
C VAL A 123 24.91 -10.52 0.45
N TYR A 124 23.86 -11.18 0.96
CA TYR A 124 22.54 -11.21 0.34
C TYR A 124 21.58 -10.33 1.14
N VAL A 125 21.11 -9.24 0.53
CA VAL A 125 20.10 -8.37 1.10
C VAL A 125 18.77 -8.70 0.45
N VAL A 126 17.83 -9.28 1.19
CA VAL A 126 16.48 -9.59 0.70
C VAL A 126 15.53 -8.55 1.28
N ASP A 127 15.21 -7.54 0.48
CA ASP A 127 14.28 -6.46 0.87
C ASP A 127 12.83 -6.91 0.72
N GLU A 128 11.98 -6.39 1.58
CA GLU A 128 10.58 -6.80 1.75
C GLU A 128 10.36 -8.32 1.80
N CYS A 129 11.21 -9.05 2.54
CA CYS A 129 11.25 -10.51 2.55
C CYS A 129 9.90 -11.17 2.92
N HIS A 130 9.00 -10.46 3.59
CA HIS A 130 7.63 -10.92 3.87
C HIS A 130 6.77 -11.13 2.62
N MET A 131 7.24 -10.67 1.45
CA MET A 131 6.60 -10.88 0.15
C MET A 131 6.99 -12.20 -0.51
N LEU A 132 7.99 -12.92 0.03
CA LEU A 132 8.36 -14.27 -0.43
C LEU A 132 7.21 -15.25 -0.19
N THR A 133 7.05 -16.22 -1.08
CA THR A 133 6.10 -17.32 -0.83
C THR A 133 6.61 -18.24 0.29
N THR A 134 5.70 -19.03 0.86
CA THR A 134 6.04 -20.01 1.90
C THR A 134 7.08 -21.03 1.40
N GLU A 135 6.98 -21.46 0.15
CA GLU A 135 7.92 -22.40 -0.45
C GLU A 135 9.30 -21.78 -0.64
N ALA A 136 9.35 -20.49 -1.01
CA ALA A 136 10.59 -19.71 -1.08
C ALA A 136 11.26 -19.62 0.30
N PHE A 137 10.53 -19.31 1.37
CA PHE A 137 11.08 -19.35 2.73
C PHE A 137 11.63 -20.72 3.11
N ASN A 138 10.90 -21.79 2.81
CA ASN A 138 11.33 -23.15 3.11
C ASN A 138 12.61 -23.53 2.35
N ALA A 139 12.79 -23.02 1.13
CA ALA A 139 14.00 -23.25 0.35
C ALA A 139 15.25 -22.57 0.96
N LEU A 140 15.08 -21.49 1.73
CA LEU A 140 16.17 -20.80 2.44
C LEU A 140 16.57 -21.47 3.77
N LEU A 141 15.70 -22.29 4.38
CA LEU A 141 15.89 -22.78 5.75
C LEU A 141 17.23 -23.49 5.94
N LYS A 142 17.56 -24.46 5.06
CA LYS A 142 18.82 -25.21 5.16
C LYS A 142 20.04 -24.28 5.06
N THR A 143 19.95 -23.26 4.22
CA THR A 143 21.04 -22.30 4.00
C THR A 143 21.17 -21.30 5.15
N LEU A 144 20.08 -20.98 5.85
CA LEU A 144 20.11 -20.18 7.06
C LEU A 144 20.56 -20.99 8.28
N GLU A 145 20.34 -22.31 8.31
CA GLU A 145 20.82 -23.19 9.38
C GLU A 145 22.33 -23.45 9.29
N GLU A 146 22.80 -23.75 8.08
CA GLU A 146 24.19 -24.11 7.82
C GLU A 146 24.77 -23.23 6.70
N PRO A 147 24.88 -21.90 6.90
CA PRO A 147 25.43 -21.01 5.89
C PRO A 147 26.94 -21.24 5.74
N PRO A 148 27.47 -21.13 4.51
CA PRO A 148 28.91 -21.05 4.31
C PRO A 148 29.51 -19.88 5.09
N ALA A 149 30.73 -20.04 5.62
CA ALA A 149 31.38 -19.05 6.48
C ALA A 149 31.59 -17.67 5.82
N HIS A 150 31.64 -17.62 4.48
CA HIS A 150 31.78 -16.39 3.70
C HIS A 150 30.45 -15.71 3.38
N VAL A 151 29.32 -16.22 3.85
CA VAL A 151 27.98 -15.74 3.47
C VAL A 151 27.30 -15.01 4.62
N LEU A 152 26.71 -13.86 4.31
CA LEU A 152 25.84 -13.11 5.21
C LEU A 152 24.47 -12.91 4.58
N PHE A 153 23.40 -13.20 5.33
CA PHE A 153 22.04 -12.81 4.96
C PHE A 153 21.58 -11.58 5.75
N VAL A 154 20.97 -10.63 5.06
CA VAL A 154 20.22 -9.53 5.66
C VAL A 154 18.81 -9.53 5.08
N LEU A 155 17.86 -10.02 5.85
CA LEU A 155 16.45 -9.99 5.50
C LEU A 155 15.85 -8.70 6.04
N ALA A 156 15.15 -7.92 5.21
CA ALA A 156 14.47 -6.71 5.63
C ALA A 156 12.96 -6.83 5.42
N THR A 157 12.15 -6.37 6.38
CA THR A 157 10.69 -6.43 6.28
C THR A 157 10.02 -5.26 6.98
N THR A 158 8.92 -4.75 6.40
CA THR A 158 7.96 -3.88 7.09
C THR A 158 6.96 -4.63 7.97
N ASP A 159 6.77 -5.92 7.73
CA ASP A 159 5.76 -6.75 8.39
C ASP A 159 6.41 -8.03 8.95
N PRO A 160 6.90 -8.01 10.21
CA PRO A 160 7.55 -9.17 10.81
C PRO A 160 6.58 -10.32 11.12
N GLN A 161 5.26 -10.08 11.18
CA GLN A 161 4.27 -11.12 11.50
C GLN A 161 4.07 -12.09 10.34
N LYS A 162 4.32 -11.63 9.11
CA LYS A 162 4.28 -12.46 7.90
C LYS A 162 5.54 -13.30 7.69
N VAL A 163 6.59 -13.09 8.49
CA VAL A 163 7.83 -13.88 8.41
C VAL A 163 7.66 -15.14 9.27
N PRO A 164 7.91 -16.35 8.73
CA PRO A 164 7.77 -17.58 9.50
C PRO A 164 8.65 -17.62 10.75
N ALA A 165 8.11 -18.18 11.84
CA ALA A 165 8.84 -18.35 13.11
C ALA A 165 10.16 -19.12 12.95
N THR A 166 10.22 -20.04 11.98
CA THR A 166 11.41 -20.81 11.61
C THR A 166 12.55 -19.93 11.08
N ILE A 167 12.23 -18.83 10.38
CA ILE A 167 13.22 -17.84 9.92
C ILE A 167 13.63 -16.94 11.08
N LEU A 168 12.64 -16.47 11.87
CA LEU A 168 12.87 -15.62 13.03
C LEU A 168 13.85 -16.24 14.03
N SER A 169 13.76 -17.55 14.27
CA SER A 169 14.64 -18.24 15.22
C SER A 169 16.09 -18.39 14.74
N ARG A 170 16.36 -18.19 13.45
CA ARG A 170 17.68 -18.36 12.81
C ARG A 170 18.35 -17.02 12.48
N CYS A 171 17.66 -15.90 12.72
CA CYS A 171 18.17 -14.56 12.42
C CYS A 171 18.37 -13.75 13.70
N GLN A 172 19.40 -12.91 13.73
CA GLN A 172 19.49 -11.86 14.72
C GLN A 172 18.51 -10.73 14.35
N ARG A 173 17.41 -10.63 15.09
CA ARG A 173 16.38 -9.60 14.87
C ARG A 173 16.85 -8.24 15.36
N MET A 174 16.60 -7.21 14.55
CA MET A 174 16.85 -5.81 14.86
C MET A 174 15.62 -4.97 14.49
N ASP A 175 15.01 -4.33 15.48
CA ASP A 175 13.79 -3.52 15.30
C ASP A 175 14.15 -2.03 15.12
N PHE A 176 13.94 -1.54 13.90
CA PHE A 176 14.05 -0.16 13.49
C PHE A 176 12.82 0.62 13.94
N ARG A 177 13.06 1.83 14.46
CA ARG A 177 12.02 2.73 14.95
C ARG A 177 11.79 3.88 13.98
N ARG A 178 10.62 4.51 14.05
CA ARG A 178 10.39 5.79 13.36
C ARG A 178 11.30 6.87 13.96
N GLY A 179 11.78 7.77 13.12
CA GLY A 179 12.49 8.95 13.60
C GLY A 179 11.53 9.89 14.34
N THR A 180 12.04 10.61 15.33
CA THR A 180 11.28 11.69 15.97
C THR A 180 11.24 12.91 15.05
N VAL A 181 10.24 13.78 15.22
CA VAL A 181 10.16 15.05 14.46
C VAL A 181 11.47 15.84 14.60
N SER A 182 12.00 15.97 15.83
CA SER A 182 13.25 16.67 16.10
C SER A 182 14.46 16.05 15.38
N ASP A 183 14.52 14.72 15.27
CA ASP A 183 15.61 14.08 14.54
C ASP A 183 15.49 14.28 13.03
N LEU A 184 14.26 14.27 12.49
CA LEU A 184 13.99 14.57 11.08
C LEU A 184 14.35 16.02 10.74
N VAL A 185 13.95 16.99 11.56
CA VAL A 185 14.30 18.41 11.39
C VAL A 185 15.81 18.58 11.35
N ARG A 186 16.55 18.03 12.34
CA ARG A 186 18.02 18.08 12.36
C ARG A 186 18.64 17.49 11.09
N ARG A 187 18.05 16.42 10.55
CA ARG A 187 18.53 15.83 9.30
C ARG A 187 18.24 16.73 8.10
N LEU A 188 17.06 17.33 8.03
CA LEU A 188 16.66 18.23 6.96
C LEU A 188 17.54 19.49 6.96
N GLU A 189 17.86 20.06 8.12
CA GLU A 189 18.79 21.19 8.26
C GLU A 189 20.15 20.91 7.60
N VAL A 190 20.72 19.72 7.86
CA VAL A 190 21.99 19.29 7.24
C VAL A 190 21.88 19.18 5.72
N VAL A 191 20.74 18.69 5.20
CA VAL A 191 20.52 18.54 3.76
C VAL A 191 20.34 19.89 3.08
N VAL A 192 19.51 20.77 3.66
CA VAL A 192 19.22 22.11 3.14
C VAL A 192 20.48 22.97 3.12
N ALA A 193 21.28 22.94 4.18
CA ALA A 193 22.59 23.59 4.22
C ALA A 193 23.56 23.02 3.17
N GLY A 194 23.54 21.69 2.95
CA GLY A 194 24.36 21.03 1.93
C GLY A 194 23.97 21.34 0.49
N GLU A 195 22.71 21.67 0.23
CA GLU A 195 22.23 22.18 -1.07
C GLU A 195 22.40 23.70 -1.22
N GLY A 196 22.82 24.41 -0.17
CA GLY A 196 22.94 25.88 -0.19
C GLY A 196 21.60 26.59 -0.30
N ILE A 197 20.58 26.02 0.34
CA ILE A 197 19.20 26.53 0.39
C ILE A 197 18.95 27.01 1.82
N ASP A 198 18.15 28.07 1.99
CA ASP A 198 17.69 28.52 3.30
C ASP A 198 16.27 27.98 3.57
N ALA A 199 15.90 27.70 4.81
CA ALA A 199 14.55 27.26 5.15
C ALA A 199 14.11 27.75 6.52
N ASP A 200 12.83 28.08 6.64
CA ASP A 200 12.23 28.43 7.93
C ASP A 200 12.17 27.19 8.86
N PRO A 201 12.43 27.34 10.17
CA PRO A 201 12.31 26.24 11.13
C PRO A 201 10.93 25.57 11.12
N ASP A 202 9.87 26.36 10.95
CA ASP A 202 8.50 25.87 10.88
C ASP A 202 8.25 25.08 9.60
N ALA A 203 8.86 25.47 8.47
CA ALA A 203 8.76 24.74 7.21
C ALA A 203 9.39 23.34 7.33
N LEU A 204 10.58 23.23 7.92
CA LEU A 204 11.24 21.94 8.15
C LEU A 204 10.45 21.06 9.13
N THR A 205 9.82 21.67 10.15
CA THR A 205 8.95 20.97 11.09
C THR A 205 7.71 20.41 10.40
N LEU A 206 7.10 21.15 9.48
CA LEU A 206 5.98 20.67 8.66
C LEU A 206 6.39 19.49 7.78
N VAL A 207 7.53 19.57 7.09
CA VAL A 207 8.08 18.45 6.30
C VAL A 207 8.31 17.22 7.18
N ALA A 208 8.92 17.39 8.35
CA ALA A 208 9.19 16.31 9.29
C ALA A 208 7.91 15.64 9.82
N ARG A 209 6.87 16.42 10.14
CA ARG A 209 5.55 15.90 10.56
C ARG A 209 4.89 15.10 9.43
N SER A 210 4.89 15.64 8.21
CA SER A 210 4.30 14.99 7.04
C SER A 210 5.00 13.69 6.62
N ALA A 211 6.28 13.55 6.97
CA ALA A 211 7.05 12.33 6.72
C ALA A 211 6.75 11.19 7.69
N ASP A 212 5.97 11.40 8.77
CA ASP A 212 5.59 10.38 9.75
C ASP A 212 6.80 9.55 10.27
N GLY A 213 7.94 10.21 10.49
CA GLY A 213 9.17 9.56 10.97
C GLY A 213 9.90 8.67 9.94
N SER A 214 9.54 8.76 8.65
CA SER A 214 10.27 8.15 7.53
C SER A 214 11.34 9.10 6.97
N TRP A 215 12.61 8.72 7.08
CA TRP A 215 13.73 9.52 6.55
C TRP A 215 13.67 9.70 5.04
N ARG A 216 13.25 8.64 4.34
CA ARG A 216 13.15 8.66 2.88
C ARG A 216 12.05 9.60 2.43
N ASP A 217 10.90 9.55 3.08
CA ASP A 217 9.75 10.38 2.67
C ASP A 217 10.01 11.85 3.02
N ALA A 218 10.66 12.15 4.15
CA ALA A 218 11.10 13.51 4.49
C ALA A 218 11.99 14.14 3.40
N LEU A 219 13.00 13.40 2.93
CA LEU A 219 13.88 13.87 1.87
C LEU A 219 13.18 13.95 0.51
N SER A 220 12.20 13.08 0.24
CA SER A 220 11.43 13.10 -1.01
C SER A 220 10.48 14.30 -1.05
N ILE A 221 9.84 14.63 0.09
CA ILE A 221 9.02 15.83 0.26
C ILE A 221 9.88 17.08 0.09
N LEU A 222 11.03 17.15 0.76
CA LEU A 222 11.95 18.27 0.63
C LEU A 222 12.42 18.47 -0.82
N GLU A 223 12.77 17.38 -1.51
CA GLU A 223 13.16 17.41 -2.92
C GLU A 223 12.04 17.95 -3.82
N GLN A 224 10.80 17.53 -3.57
CA GLN A 224 9.64 18.08 -4.27
C GLN A 224 9.51 19.59 -4.03
N ILE A 225 9.64 20.05 -2.78
CA ILE A 225 9.56 21.48 -2.46
C ILE A 225 10.64 22.28 -3.18
N ILE A 226 11.89 21.79 -3.17
CA ILE A 226 13.02 22.42 -3.86
C ILE A 226 12.81 22.48 -5.37
N ALA A 227 12.11 21.50 -5.96
CA ALA A 227 11.81 21.51 -7.39
C ALA A 227 10.78 22.59 -7.80
N PHE A 228 9.93 23.05 -6.86
CA PHE A 228 8.91 24.06 -7.10
C PHE A 228 9.29 25.48 -6.65
N GLY A 229 10.08 25.61 -5.58
CA GLY A 229 10.36 26.89 -4.90
C GLY A 229 11.65 27.60 -5.32
N GLU A 230 11.80 28.84 -4.84
CA GLU A 230 13.04 29.61 -4.93
C GLU A 230 14.09 29.12 -3.90
N ARG A 231 15.20 29.86 -3.72
CA ARG A 231 16.31 29.47 -2.82
C ARG A 231 15.98 29.48 -1.32
N HIS A 232 14.76 29.84 -0.95
CA HIS A 232 14.31 29.91 0.45
C HIS A 232 12.97 29.20 0.62
N ILE A 233 12.91 28.23 1.53
CA ILE A 233 11.73 27.40 1.77
C ILE A 233 10.93 27.97 2.95
N THR A 234 9.69 28.39 2.66
CA THR A 234 8.76 28.94 3.66
C THR A 234 7.71 27.93 4.09
N ALA A 235 7.09 28.14 5.26
CA ALA A 235 6.04 27.25 5.76
C ALA A 235 4.79 27.21 4.84
N ASP A 236 4.47 28.33 4.18
CA ASP A 236 3.30 28.44 3.30
C ASP A 236 3.50 27.69 1.98
N GLU A 237 4.70 27.71 1.41
CA GLU A 237 5.05 26.90 0.25
C GLU A 237 4.93 25.40 0.55
N VAL A 238 5.44 24.96 1.72
CA VAL A 238 5.31 23.57 2.16
C VAL A 238 3.84 23.16 2.24
N ARG A 239 2.98 24.01 2.81
CA ARG A 239 1.53 23.73 2.91
C ARG A 239 0.87 23.64 1.54
N SER A 240 1.21 24.55 0.63
CA SER A 240 0.69 24.58 -0.74
C SER A 240 1.06 23.30 -1.50
N ILE A 241 2.32 22.89 -1.43
CA ILE A 241 2.84 21.73 -2.18
C ILE A 241 2.34 20.41 -1.61
N LEU A 242 2.28 20.28 -0.28
CA LEU A 242 1.79 19.06 0.35
C LEU A 242 0.27 18.92 0.27
N GLY A 243 -0.45 19.95 -0.17
CA GLY A 243 -1.92 19.97 -0.11
C GLY A 243 -2.45 19.80 1.31
N THR A 244 -1.59 19.96 2.33
CA THR A 244 -1.99 19.84 3.72
C THR A 244 -2.99 20.92 4.01
N VAL A 245 -4.14 20.52 4.53
CA VAL A 245 -5.17 21.45 4.96
C VAL A 245 -4.56 22.42 5.97
N HIS A 246 -4.80 23.71 5.76
CA HIS A 246 -4.48 24.74 6.75
C HIS A 246 -5.04 24.31 8.11
N GLU A 247 -4.18 24.38 9.12
CA GLU A 247 -4.56 24.14 10.51
C GLU A 247 -5.78 24.97 10.92
N GLU A 248 -5.95 26.14 10.30
CA GLU A 248 -7.14 27.00 10.40
C GLU A 248 -8.45 26.26 10.12
N LEU A 249 -8.54 25.46 9.04
CA LEU A 249 -9.77 24.71 8.73
C LEU A 249 -10.03 23.58 9.72
N LEU A 250 -8.98 22.96 10.29
CA LEU A 250 -9.12 21.97 11.36
C LEU A 250 -9.67 22.64 12.63
N VAL A 251 -9.13 23.80 12.97
CA VAL A 251 -9.52 24.62 14.12
C VAL A 251 -10.96 25.12 13.96
N GLU A 252 -11.34 25.62 12.78
CA GLU A 252 -12.70 26.05 12.45
C GLU A 252 -13.69 24.91 12.51
N CYS A 253 -13.35 23.74 11.96
CA CYS A 253 -14.20 22.56 12.04
C CYS A 253 -14.38 22.09 13.49
N ALA A 254 -13.31 22.07 14.29
CA ALA A 254 -13.42 21.77 15.71
C ALA A 254 -14.28 22.80 16.46
N ARG A 255 -14.17 24.10 16.15
CA ARG A 255 -15.07 25.13 16.72
C ARG A 255 -16.52 24.90 16.33
N ALA A 256 -16.79 24.57 15.06
CA ALA A 256 -18.13 24.27 14.57
C ALA A 256 -18.74 23.05 15.30
N ILE A 257 -17.94 22.00 15.53
CA ILE A 257 -18.37 20.82 16.29
C ILE A 257 -18.64 21.18 17.75
N ALA A 258 -17.78 21.98 18.39
CA ALA A 258 -17.97 22.43 19.78
C ALA A 258 -19.23 23.29 19.95
N ALA A 259 -19.54 24.11 18.95
CA ALA A 259 -20.71 24.99 18.94
C ALA A 259 -21.99 24.29 18.47
N GLU A 260 -21.92 23.01 18.10
CA GLU A 260 -23.01 22.25 17.47
C GLU A 260 -23.59 22.97 16.21
N ASP A 261 -22.73 23.67 15.45
CA ASP A 261 -23.13 24.40 14.24
C ASP A 261 -22.88 23.56 12.98
N ALA A 262 -23.94 22.88 12.53
CA ALA A 262 -23.92 22.06 11.32
C ALA A 262 -23.61 22.88 10.06
N THR A 263 -24.05 24.14 10.02
CA THR A 263 -23.88 25.01 8.85
C THR A 263 -22.42 25.43 8.72
N ALA A 264 -21.76 25.75 9.84
CA ALA A 264 -20.33 26.05 9.84
C ALA A 264 -19.50 24.80 9.48
N ALA A 265 -19.82 23.63 10.03
CA ALA A 265 -19.11 22.39 9.71
C ALA A 265 -19.21 22.03 8.21
N LEU A 266 -20.39 22.15 7.61
CA LEU A 266 -20.59 21.89 6.18
C LEU A 266 -19.92 22.94 5.28
N ARG A 267 -19.80 24.21 5.73
CA ARG A 267 -19.05 25.24 5.01
C ARG A 267 -17.57 24.90 4.89
N VAL A 268 -16.96 24.34 5.93
CA VAL A 268 -15.57 23.86 5.86
C VAL A 268 -15.42 22.80 4.77
N VAL A 269 -16.37 21.86 4.67
CA VAL A 269 -16.32 20.82 3.61
C VAL A 269 -16.48 21.42 2.21
N ALA A 270 -17.37 22.41 2.05
CA ALA A 270 -17.52 23.12 0.78
C ALA A 270 -16.22 23.83 0.39
N GLN A 271 -15.60 24.54 1.33
CA GLN A 271 -14.32 25.22 1.09
C GLN A 271 -13.20 24.24 0.71
N LEU A 272 -13.09 23.08 1.36
CA LEU A 272 -12.13 22.04 0.97
C LEU A 272 -12.32 21.59 -0.47
N ALA A 273 -13.57 21.41 -0.90
CA ALA A 273 -13.89 20.98 -2.25
C ALA A 273 -13.58 22.09 -3.29
N ASP A 274 -13.90 23.34 -2.97
CA ASP A 274 -13.65 24.49 -3.84
C ASP A 274 -12.15 24.76 -4.01
N GLU A 275 -11.36 24.53 -2.96
CA GLU A 275 -9.89 24.64 -2.98
C GLU A 275 -9.18 23.38 -3.53
N GLY A 276 -9.94 22.33 -3.89
CA GLY A 276 -9.39 21.09 -4.44
C GLY A 276 -8.54 20.26 -3.46
N LYS A 277 -8.74 20.43 -2.15
CA LYS A 277 -7.99 19.72 -1.09
C LYS A 277 -8.48 18.27 -0.92
N ASP A 278 -7.57 17.34 -0.61
CA ASP A 278 -7.95 15.93 -0.40
C ASP A 278 -8.72 15.77 0.94
N ILE A 279 -9.96 15.31 0.82
CA ILE A 279 -10.90 15.13 1.94
C ILE A 279 -10.42 14.07 2.94
N ARG A 280 -9.70 13.04 2.48
CA ARG A 280 -9.15 12.01 3.37
C ARG A 280 -7.99 12.58 4.18
N ASP A 281 -7.16 13.43 3.57
CA ASP A 281 -6.09 14.11 4.28
C ASP A 281 -6.64 15.10 5.31
N PHE A 282 -7.72 15.83 4.98
CA PHE A 282 -8.46 16.61 5.97
C PHE A 282 -8.97 15.75 7.13
N LEU A 283 -9.63 14.63 6.83
CA LEU A 283 -10.17 13.74 7.86
C LEU A 283 -9.06 13.19 8.77
N ARG A 284 -7.92 12.76 8.21
CA ARG A 284 -6.77 12.31 9.01
C ARG A 284 -6.20 13.45 9.86
N GLY A 285 -6.11 14.66 9.32
CA GLY A 285 -5.71 15.86 10.05
C GLY A 285 -6.66 16.16 11.21
N LEU A 286 -7.97 16.06 10.99
CA LEU A 286 -8.99 16.29 12.01
C LEU A 286 -8.95 15.22 13.11
N LEU A 287 -8.75 13.96 12.74
CA LEU A 287 -8.56 12.86 13.68
C LEU A 287 -7.31 13.08 14.56
N ALA A 288 -6.19 13.49 13.96
CA ALA A 288 -4.96 13.82 14.69
C ALA A 288 -5.17 15.04 15.61
N HIS A 289 -5.88 16.07 15.15
CA HIS A 289 -6.23 17.24 15.94
C HIS A 289 -7.07 16.87 17.17
N PHE A 290 -8.15 16.08 17.01
CA PHE A 290 -8.97 15.63 18.14
C PHE A 290 -8.24 14.69 19.09
N ARG A 291 -7.29 13.87 18.61
CA ARG A 291 -6.37 13.12 19.48
C ARG A 291 -5.54 14.08 20.34
N ASN A 292 -5.01 15.15 19.76
CA ASN A 292 -4.23 16.14 20.51
C ASN A 292 -5.11 16.87 21.55
N LEU A 293 -6.33 17.27 21.19
CA LEU A 293 -7.29 17.86 22.13
C LEU A 293 -7.60 16.91 23.30
N LEU A 294 -7.80 15.62 23.03
CA LEU A 294 -8.02 14.59 24.05
C LEU A 294 -6.82 14.48 25.00
N LEU A 295 -5.59 14.42 24.47
CA LEU A 295 -4.37 14.31 25.29
C LEU A 295 -4.15 15.55 26.15
N VAL A 296 -4.32 16.75 25.57
CA VAL A 296 -4.21 18.03 26.29
C VAL A 296 -5.28 18.12 27.37
N GLY A 297 -6.55 17.83 27.03
CA GLY A 297 -7.66 17.86 27.98
C GLY A 297 -7.51 16.86 29.12
N ALA A 298 -7.16 15.60 28.82
CA ALA A 298 -7.00 14.54 29.82
C ALA A 298 -5.77 14.74 30.73
N SER A 299 -4.72 15.40 30.24
CA SER A 299 -3.50 15.68 31.00
C SER A 299 -3.51 17.04 31.71
N GLY A 300 -4.58 17.83 31.58
CA GLY A 300 -4.60 19.21 32.07
C GLY A 300 -3.57 20.12 31.39
N GLY A 301 -3.19 19.80 30.14
CA GLY A 301 -2.22 20.54 29.35
C GLY A 301 -0.75 20.21 29.63
N ALA A 302 -0.47 19.14 30.38
CA ALA A 302 0.88 18.66 30.66
C ALA A 302 1.50 17.90 29.46
N VAL A 303 0.68 17.21 28.66
CA VAL A 303 1.12 16.50 27.46
C VAL A 303 0.73 17.32 26.23
N LEU A 304 1.73 17.75 25.47
CA LEU A 304 1.59 18.46 24.20
C LEU A 304 2.12 17.60 23.04
N PRO A 305 1.69 17.86 21.80
CA PRO A 305 2.27 17.21 20.63
C PRO A 305 3.76 17.49 20.51
N ASP A 306 4.55 16.50 20.10
CA ASP A 306 5.99 16.66 19.91
C ASP A 306 6.28 17.74 18.86
N GLY A 307 7.09 18.73 19.24
CA GLY A 307 7.45 19.85 18.36
C GLY A 307 6.34 20.87 18.14
N ALA A 308 5.32 20.93 19.01
CA ALA A 308 4.32 22.00 18.98
C ALA A 308 4.95 23.38 19.25
N THR A 309 4.62 24.38 18.45
CA THR A 309 5.03 25.76 18.72
C THR A 309 4.31 26.30 19.97
N ALA A 310 4.81 27.39 20.55
CA ALA A 310 4.16 28.01 21.71
C ALA A 310 2.73 28.49 21.39
N GLU A 311 2.49 28.93 20.15
CA GLU A 311 1.19 29.38 19.67
C GLU A 311 0.23 28.21 19.42
N GLU A 312 0.70 27.15 18.75
CA GLU A 312 -0.07 25.90 18.57
C GLU A 312 -0.47 25.31 19.92
N ALA A 313 0.46 25.27 20.88
CA ALA A 313 0.20 24.78 22.23
C ALA A 313 -0.83 25.63 22.98
N ARG A 314 -0.84 26.96 22.77
CA ARG A 314 -1.85 27.86 23.35
C ARG A 314 -3.23 27.57 22.75
N LEU A 315 -3.32 27.55 21.41
CA LEU A 315 -4.57 27.32 20.70
C LEU A 315 -5.19 25.96 21.03
N LEU A 316 -4.37 24.91 21.09
CA LEU A 316 -4.81 23.57 21.50
C LEU A 316 -5.36 23.53 22.93
N LYS A 317 -4.75 24.26 23.87
CA LYS A 317 -5.24 24.35 25.25
C LYS A 317 -6.58 25.08 25.32
N GLU A 318 -6.73 26.17 24.57
CA GLU A 318 -7.98 26.93 24.49
C GLU A 318 -9.11 26.08 23.89
N GLN A 319 -8.86 25.39 22.78
CA GLN A 319 -9.87 24.52 22.17
C GLN A 319 -10.17 23.28 23.00
N ALA A 320 -9.16 22.68 23.66
CA ALA A 320 -9.37 21.51 24.51
C ALA A 320 -10.33 21.82 25.68
N ALA A 321 -10.38 23.07 26.15
CA ALA A 321 -11.34 23.48 27.18
C ALA A 321 -12.80 23.42 26.72
N ALA A 322 -13.06 23.47 25.41
CA ALA A 322 -14.41 23.36 24.83
C ALA A 322 -14.90 21.90 24.73
N PHE A 323 -14.03 20.91 24.93
CA PHE A 323 -14.36 19.50 24.79
C PHE A 323 -14.09 18.71 26.07
N SER A 324 -15.08 17.92 26.50
CA SER A 324 -14.81 16.88 27.50
C SER A 324 -14.04 15.72 26.88
N PRO A 325 -13.17 15.00 27.63
CA PRO A 325 -12.46 13.83 27.11
C PRO A 325 -13.40 12.78 26.48
N ALA A 326 -14.58 12.58 27.07
CA ALA A 326 -15.61 11.69 26.53
C ALA A 326 -16.17 12.18 25.17
N THR A 327 -16.30 13.49 24.98
CA THR A 327 -16.74 14.04 23.69
C THR A 327 -15.65 13.92 22.64
N SER A 328 -14.39 14.24 22.97
CA SER A 328 -13.27 14.03 22.05
C SER A 328 -13.15 12.57 21.61
N LEU A 329 -13.36 11.60 22.51
CA LEU A 329 -13.39 10.17 22.17
C LEU A 329 -14.51 9.84 21.17
N ARG A 330 -15.74 10.30 21.40
CA ARG A 330 -16.86 10.09 20.46
C ARG A 330 -16.60 10.66 19.07
N VAL A 331 -16.00 11.84 19.00
CA VAL A 331 -15.60 12.46 17.72
C VAL A 331 -14.54 11.60 17.03
N ILE A 332 -13.50 11.15 17.75
CA ILE A 332 -12.46 10.28 17.19
C ILE A 332 -13.05 8.97 16.65
N GLU A 333 -13.99 8.35 17.36
CA GLU A 333 -14.69 7.14 16.91
C GLU A 333 -15.45 7.39 15.61
N ALA A 334 -16.25 8.46 15.55
CA ALA A 334 -17.02 8.82 14.36
C ALA A 334 -16.12 9.13 13.14
N LEU A 335 -15.02 9.85 13.35
CA LEU A 335 -14.02 10.11 12.31
C LEU A 335 -13.32 8.84 11.85
N SER A 336 -12.95 7.95 12.78
CA SER A 336 -12.32 6.66 12.47
C SER A 336 -13.23 5.76 11.66
N ASP A 337 -14.53 5.76 11.94
CA ASP A 337 -15.50 4.99 11.17
C ASP A 337 -15.72 5.58 9.77
N ALA A 338 -15.78 6.89 9.65
CA ALA A 338 -15.81 7.56 8.36
C ALA A 338 -14.54 7.25 7.53
N GLU A 339 -13.35 7.22 8.14
CA GLU A 339 -12.11 6.82 7.45
C GLU A 339 -12.20 5.41 6.88
N LYS A 340 -12.76 4.45 7.63
CA LYS A 340 -12.92 3.06 7.19
C LYS A 340 -13.85 2.97 5.98
N GLU A 341 -14.97 3.68 6.00
CA GLU A 341 -15.92 3.71 4.88
C GLU A 341 -15.32 4.37 3.63
N MET A 342 -14.53 5.44 3.79
CA MET A 342 -13.82 6.11 2.69
C MET A 342 -12.78 5.22 1.98
N ARG A 343 -12.33 4.13 2.62
CA ARG A 343 -11.44 3.15 1.96
C ARG A 343 -12.20 2.26 0.96
N ARG A 344 -13.51 2.14 1.10
CA ARG A 344 -14.38 1.27 0.29
C ARG A 344 -15.15 2.05 -0.77
N ASP A 345 -15.57 3.27 -0.45
CA ASP A 345 -16.37 4.14 -1.30
C ASP A 345 -15.55 5.31 -1.86
N SER A 346 -15.93 5.83 -3.04
CA SER A 346 -15.31 6.99 -3.69
C SER A 346 -16.01 8.32 -3.35
N GLN A 347 -17.19 8.29 -2.72
CA GLN A 347 -17.95 9.48 -2.33
C GLN A 347 -17.42 10.12 -1.03
N HIS A 348 -16.13 10.46 -0.98
CA HIS A 348 -15.45 10.96 0.24
C HIS A 348 -16.10 12.21 0.81
N ARG A 349 -16.57 13.14 -0.03
CA ARG A 349 -17.27 14.36 0.41
C ARG A 349 -18.52 14.05 1.22
N LEU A 350 -19.41 13.23 0.66
CA LEU A 350 -20.66 12.85 1.31
C LEU A 350 -20.41 12.14 2.64
N LEU A 351 -19.43 11.23 2.69
CA LEU A 351 -19.06 10.52 3.90
C LEU A 351 -18.58 11.46 5.01
N LEU A 352 -17.79 12.48 4.68
CA LEU A 352 -17.37 13.49 5.64
C LEU A 352 -18.54 14.35 6.12
N GLU A 353 -19.41 14.81 5.21
CA GLU A 353 -20.60 15.61 5.55
C GLU A 353 -21.52 14.85 6.52
N ILE A 354 -21.78 13.56 6.25
CA ILE A 354 -22.58 12.70 7.14
C ILE A 354 -21.90 12.54 8.50
N ALA A 355 -20.59 12.32 8.53
CA ALA A 355 -19.85 12.16 9.79
C ALA A 355 -19.93 13.44 10.64
N LEU A 356 -19.70 14.61 10.04
CA LEU A 356 -19.80 15.90 10.72
C LEU A 356 -21.20 16.16 11.27
N LEU A 357 -22.24 15.87 10.48
CA LEU A 357 -23.63 16.02 10.91
C LEU A 357 -23.96 15.11 12.09
N ARG A 358 -23.47 13.86 12.12
CA ARG A 358 -23.67 12.94 13.26
C ARG A 358 -23.01 13.47 14.53
N MET A 359 -21.81 14.04 14.41
CA MET A 359 -21.07 14.59 15.55
C MET A 359 -21.73 15.84 16.13
N VAL A 360 -22.20 16.73 15.25
CA VAL A 360 -22.93 17.95 15.65
C VAL A 360 -24.31 17.62 16.24
N SER A 361 -25.02 16.64 15.69
CA SER A 361 -26.42 16.36 16.08
C SER A 361 -26.54 15.47 17.33
N GLY A 362 -25.45 15.16 18.03
CA GLY A 362 -25.42 14.31 19.22
C GLY A 362 -25.94 12.88 19.00
N HIS A 363 -26.13 12.45 17.75
CA HIS A 363 -26.68 11.14 17.42
C HIS A 363 -25.59 10.10 17.59
N ALA A 364 -25.56 9.47 18.77
CA ALA A 364 -24.94 8.16 18.91
C ALA A 364 -25.58 7.22 17.86
N PRO A 365 -24.79 6.33 17.20
CA PRO A 365 -25.39 5.31 16.36
C PRO A 365 -26.40 4.55 17.20
N ALA A 366 -27.65 4.51 16.75
CA ALA A 366 -28.63 3.61 17.35
C ALA A 366 -28.02 2.20 17.28
N PRO A 367 -28.00 1.43 18.37
CA PRO A 367 -27.59 0.03 18.29
C PRO A 367 -28.43 -0.63 17.20
N PRO A 368 -27.85 -1.56 16.40
CA PRO A 368 -28.59 -2.24 15.36
C PRO A 368 -29.84 -2.83 16.02
N ALA A 369 -31.01 -2.35 15.58
CA ALA A 369 -32.27 -2.79 16.13
C ALA A 369 -32.32 -4.31 15.98
N ALA A 370 -32.29 -5.02 17.11
CA ALA A 370 -32.53 -6.45 17.12
C ALA A 370 -33.84 -6.72 16.36
N PRO A 371 -33.94 -7.84 15.60
CA PRO A 371 -35.15 -8.15 14.86
C PRO A 371 -36.30 -8.24 15.86
N ARG A 372 -37.26 -7.32 15.77
CA ARG A 372 -38.48 -7.40 16.57
C ARG A 372 -39.32 -8.53 15.97
N GLU A 373 -39.26 -9.69 16.60
CA GLU A 373 -40.23 -10.75 16.36
C GLU A 373 -41.61 -10.28 16.82
N SER A 374 -42.53 -10.32 15.87
CA SER A 374 -43.95 -10.04 16.03
C SER A 374 -44.59 -11.07 16.96
N GLY A 375 -45.00 -10.65 18.16
CA GLY A 375 -45.69 -11.48 19.14
C GLY A 375 -46.91 -10.77 19.75
N VAL A 376 -48.06 -11.10 19.17
CA VAL A 376 -49.47 -10.84 19.51
C VAL A 376 -49.84 -10.55 20.99
N LEU A 377 -50.54 -9.41 21.18
CA LEU A 377 -51.66 -9.05 22.08
C LEU A 377 -51.87 -9.82 23.41
N SER A 378 -51.98 -9.10 24.55
CA SER A 378 -53.27 -8.81 25.23
C SER A 378 -53.14 -8.16 26.63
N ALA A 379 -53.84 -7.02 26.78
CA ALA A 379 -54.55 -6.42 27.92
C ALA A 379 -54.08 -6.58 29.40
N ALA A 380 -53.83 -5.45 30.07
CA ALA A 380 -54.75 -4.80 31.04
C ALA A 380 -53.99 -3.85 32.01
N ALA A 381 -54.59 -2.67 32.27
CA ALA A 381 -54.10 -1.57 33.11
C ALA A 381 -54.58 -1.70 34.59
N PRO A 382 -54.55 -0.66 35.45
CA PRO A 382 -53.41 0.06 36.04
C PRO A 382 -53.50 0.14 37.60
N GLY A 383 -52.46 0.62 38.28
CA GLY A 383 -52.61 1.24 39.61
C GLY A 383 -51.33 1.37 40.46
N PRO A 384 -51.14 2.44 41.27
CA PRO A 384 -49.84 2.90 41.76
C PRO A 384 -49.67 2.78 43.30
N VAL A 385 -48.54 3.31 43.81
CA VAL A 385 -48.37 4.06 45.09
C VAL A 385 -47.28 3.53 46.07
N GLU A 386 -46.32 4.44 46.36
CA GLU A 386 -45.46 4.68 47.55
C GLU A 386 -44.78 3.52 48.31
N SER A 387 -43.45 3.50 48.45
CA SER A 387 -42.62 4.31 49.37
C SER A 387 -43.01 4.21 50.85
N ARG A 388 -42.19 3.53 51.67
CA ARG A 388 -41.63 4.09 52.92
C ARG A 388 -40.56 3.20 53.55
N HIS A 389 -39.54 3.90 54.03
CA HIS A 389 -38.39 3.49 54.82
C HIS A 389 -38.75 2.73 56.10
N THR A 390 -37.83 1.88 56.59
CA THR A 390 -37.27 2.06 57.94
C THR A 390 -35.84 1.49 58.04
N THR A 391 -35.03 2.31 58.69
CA THR A 391 -33.64 2.23 59.11
C THR A 391 -33.43 1.19 60.21
N GLU A 392 -32.34 0.42 60.19
CA GLU A 392 -31.56 0.11 61.40
C GLU A 392 -30.15 -0.41 61.06
N ALA A 393 -29.16 0.12 61.75
CA ALA A 393 -27.75 -0.26 61.80
C ALA A 393 -27.30 -0.10 63.27
N PRO A 394 -26.10 -0.53 63.71
CA PRO A 394 -25.25 -1.66 63.31
C PRO A 394 -24.79 -2.53 64.52
N ALA A 395 -24.33 -3.75 64.29
CA ALA A 395 -23.51 -4.48 65.27
C ALA A 395 -22.53 -5.47 64.59
N GLU A 396 -21.24 -5.24 64.78
CA GLU A 396 -20.12 -6.19 64.60
C GLU A 396 -19.48 -6.39 66.00
N PRO A 397 -18.83 -7.53 66.35
CA PRO A 397 -17.63 -8.00 65.60
C PRO A 397 -17.31 -9.53 65.57
N ALA A 398 -16.55 -9.90 64.51
CA ALA A 398 -15.45 -10.90 64.41
C ALA A 398 -15.72 -12.44 64.52
N PRO A 399 -14.76 -13.30 64.10
CA PRO A 399 -14.33 -13.55 62.72
C PRO A 399 -14.51 -15.03 62.32
N ARG A 400 -14.94 -15.34 61.09
CA ARG A 400 -15.06 -16.73 60.58
C ARG A 400 -13.99 -17.07 59.56
N ARG A 401 -13.36 -18.23 59.79
CA ARG A 401 -12.38 -18.92 58.95
C ARG A 401 -12.83 -19.03 57.49
N VAL A 402 -11.89 -18.73 56.59
CA VAL A 402 -11.97 -18.99 55.15
C VAL A 402 -11.86 -20.50 54.92
N ALA A 403 -12.88 -21.09 54.29
CA ALA A 403 -12.83 -22.42 53.71
C ALA A 403 -12.83 -22.29 52.18
N SER A 404 -11.92 -23.01 51.53
CA SER A 404 -11.70 -23.00 50.07
C SER A 404 -12.92 -23.52 49.29
N PRO A 405 -13.20 -22.97 48.09
CA PRO A 405 -14.28 -23.44 47.23
C PRO A 405 -13.93 -24.76 46.52
N PRO A 406 -14.95 -25.62 46.20
CA PRO A 406 -14.77 -26.87 45.48
C PRO A 406 -14.52 -26.67 43.96
N PRO A 407 -13.93 -27.67 43.26
CA PRO A 407 -13.57 -27.58 41.85
C PRO A 407 -14.79 -27.62 40.90
N PRO A 408 -14.66 -27.08 39.67
CA PRO A 408 -15.75 -26.98 38.71
C PRO A 408 -16.13 -28.34 38.09
N PRO A 409 -17.40 -28.52 37.67
CA PRO A 409 -17.86 -29.73 36.99
C PRO A 409 -17.34 -29.81 35.55
N ALA A 410 -17.13 -31.04 35.08
CA ALA A 410 -16.70 -31.37 33.71
C ALA A 410 -17.79 -31.01 32.66
N PRO A 411 -17.39 -30.64 31.43
CA PRO A 411 -18.34 -30.23 30.39
C PRO A 411 -19.15 -31.40 29.85
N GLU A 412 -20.48 -31.21 29.86
CA GLU A 412 -21.50 -32.07 29.27
C GLU A 412 -21.53 -31.88 27.74
N VAL A 413 -21.56 -33.00 27.02
CA VAL A 413 -21.55 -33.07 25.55
C VAL A 413 -22.93 -32.67 25.01
N ALA A 414 -22.98 -31.56 24.26
CA ALA A 414 -24.16 -31.17 23.50
C ALA A 414 -24.26 -31.95 22.16
N PRO A 415 -25.47 -32.32 21.71
CA PRO A 415 -25.68 -33.06 20.46
C PRO A 415 -25.48 -32.20 19.21
N GLU A 416 -24.93 -32.83 18.16
CA GLU A 416 -24.70 -32.24 16.83
C GLU A 416 -26.00 -31.80 16.12
N PRO A 417 -26.02 -30.63 15.46
CA PRO A 417 -27.08 -30.28 14.51
C PRO A 417 -26.81 -30.89 13.13
N SER A 418 -27.87 -31.48 12.55
CA SER A 418 -27.90 -32.02 11.17
C SER A 418 -27.62 -30.96 10.09
N PRO A 419 -27.02 -31.34 8.94
CA PRO A 419 -26.66 -30.40 7.89
C PRO A 419 -27.87 -29.92 7.08
N VAL A 420 -27.96 -28.60 6.93
CA VAL A 420 -28.87 -27.92 6.00
C VAL A 420 -28.36 -28.09 4.57
N ALA A 421 -29.28 -28.43 3.66
CA ALA A 421 -29.03 -28.69 2.25
C ALA A 421 -28.42 -27.48 1.52
N ALA A 422 -27.37 -27.75 0.72
CA ALA A 422 -26.74 -26.79 -0.18
C ALA A 422 -27.63 -26.49 -1.41
N PRO A 423 -27.52 -25.29 -2.03
CA PRO A 423 -28.20 -24.97 -3.27
C PRO A 423 -27.63 -25.79 -4.44
N SER A 424 -28.51 -26.30 -5.30
CA SER A 424 -28.20 -27.11 -6.47
C SER A 424 -27.41 -26.32 -7.53
N GLU A 425 -26.25 -26.85 -7.94
CA GLU A 425 -25.51 -26.41 -9.12
C GLU A 425 -26.33 -26.63 -10.42
N PRO A 426 -26.28 -25.73 -11.42
CA PRO A 426 -26.92 -25.96 -12.70
C PRO A 426 -26.13 -26.96 -13.56
N SER A 427 -26.85 -27.91 -14.18
CA SER A 427 -26.32 -29.00 -15.00
C SER A 427 -25.49 -28.55 -16.21
N PRO A 428 -24.46 -29.32 -16.63
CA PRO A 428 -23.61 -29.01 -17.77
C PRO A 428 -24.33 -29.10 -19.12
N ILE A 429 -23.91 -28.26 -20.07
CA ILE A 429 -24.39 -28.23 -21.46
C ILE A 429 -23.98 -29.52 -22.18
N GLN A 430 -24.92 -30.17 -22.88
CA GLN A 430 -24.64 -31.35 -23.70
C GLN A 430 -23.91 -30.95 -25.00
N GLN A 431 -22.88 -31.72 -25.37
CA GLN A 431 -22.07 -31.51 -26.58
C GLN A 431 -22.95 -31.53 -27.84
N GLY A 432 -23.03 -30.40 -28.54
CA GLY A 432 -23.75 -30.28 -29.82
C GLY A 432 -24.67 -29.06 -29.98
N GLN A 433 -24.86 -28.23 -28.95
CA GLN A 433 -25.53 -26.93 -29.12
C GLN A 433 -24.57 -25.90 -29.73
N GLU A 434 -25.04 -25.17 -30.75
CA GLU A 434 -24.35 -23.96 -31.23
C GLU A 434 -24.26 -22.97 -30.06
N LEU A 435 -23.03 -22.61 -29.69
CA LEU A 435 -22.77 -21.60 -28.67
C LEU A 435 -23.18 -20.24 -29.21
N ASP A 436 -24.23 -19.66 -28.63
CA ASP A 436 -24.62 -18.28 -28.86
C ASP A 436 -23.95 -17.33 -27.83
N LEU A 437 -23.86 -16.05 -28.18
CA LEU A 437 -23.23 -15.03 -27.34
C LEU A 437 -23.96 -14.89 -25.98
N ASP A 438 -25.27 -15.10 -25.97
CA ASP A 438 -26.10 -15.03 -24.77
C ASP A 438 -25.75 -16.16 -23.78
N SER A 439 -25.47 -17.38 -24.25
CA SER A 439 -24.99 -18.47 -23.40
C SER A 439 -23.61 -18.21 -22.80
N VAL A 440 -22.75 -17.50 -23.53
CA VAL A 440 -21.42 -17.09 -23.04
C VAL A 440 -21.57 -16.03 -21.96
N LEU A 441 -22.42 -15.01 -22.20
CA LEU A 441 -22.68 -13.93 -21.23
C LEU A 441 -23.30 -14.48 -19.94
N ALA A 442 -24.26 -15.40 -20.05
CA ALA A 442 -24.90 -16.04 -18.89
C ALA A 442 -23.91 -16.82 -18.01
N ARG A 443 -22.84 -17.37 -18.60
CA ARG A 443 -21.81 -18.14 -17.90
C ARG A 443 -20.51 -17.38 -17.69
N TRP A 444 -20.47 -16.09 -18.04
CA TRP A 444 -19.26 -15.26 -17.92
C TRP A 444 -18.80 -15.11 -16.46
N ALA A 445 -19.75 -15.07 -15.52
CA ALA A 445 -19.43 -15.06 -14.08
C ALA A 445 -18.61 -16.30 -13.65
N LEU A 446 -18.89 -17.47 -14.24
CA LEU A 446 -18.17 -18.71 -13.98
C LEU A 446 -16.78 -18.71 -14.63
N VAL A 447 -16.64 -18.13 -15.83
CA VAL A 447 -15.33 -17.89 -16.46
C VAL A 447 -14.47 -17.01 -15.54
N MET A 448 -15.03 -15.91 -15.02
CA MET A 448 -14.35 -15.00 -14.10
C MET A 448 -13.96 -15.66 -12.77
N GLU A 449 -14.70 -16.68 -12.35
CA GLU A 449 -14.35 -17.49 -11.18
C GLU A 449 -13.17 -18.42 -11.46
N HIS A 450 -13.17 -19.09 -12.62
CA HIS A 450 -12.08 -20.00 -13.02
C HIS A 450 -10.75 -19.30 -13.35
N VAL A 451 -10.78 -18.03 -13.77
CA VAL A 451 -9.56 -17.20 -13.89
C VAL A 451 -8.93 -16.92 -12.52
N GLY A 452 -9.68 -17.09 -11.42
CA GLY A 452 -9.18 -16.96 -10.05
C GLY A 452 -9.00 -15.50 -9.60
N ARG A 453 -8.35 -15.29 -8.45
CA ARG A 453 -8.07 -13.95 -7.92
C ARG A 453 -6.70 -13.46 -8.40
N GLY A 454 -6.63 -12.34 -9.10
CA GLY A 454 -5.37 -11.78 -9.59
C GLY A 454 -5.54 -10.64 -10.58
N ARG A 455 -4.41 -10.14 -11.09
CA ARG A 455 -4.33 -9.02 -12.04
C ARG A 455 -5.13 -9.27 -13.33
N LEU A 456 -5.11 -10.51 -13.83
CA LEU A 456 -5.85 -10.91 -15.05
C LEU A 456 -7.38 -10.80 -14.87
N ARG A 457 -7.92 -11.12 -13.70
CA ARG A 457 -9.34 -10.93 -13.38
C ARG A 457 -9.72 -9.45 -13.28
N GLY A 458 -8.82 -8.61 -12.75
CA GLY A 458 -9.01 -7.16 -12.75
C GLY A 458 -9.17 -6.65 -14.19
N ILE A 459 -8.24 -7.04 -15.05
CA ILE A 459 -8.24 -6.66 -16.47
C ILE A 459 -9.50 -7.19 -17.20
N LEU A 460 -9.92 -8.44 -16.94
CA LEU A 460 -11.13 -9.01 -17.54
C LEU A 460 -12.44 -8.40 -17.03
N SER A 461 -12.42 -7.72 -15.88
CA SER A 461 -13.63 -7.03 -15.37
C SER A 461 -14.03 -5.85 -16.26
N ASP A 462 -13.06 -5.27 -16.95
CA ASP A 462 -13.23 -4.13 -17.87
C ASP A 462 -13.37 -4.57 -19.34
N VAL A 463 -13.51 -5.87 -19.59
CA VAL A 463 -13.56 -6.49 -20.92
C VAL A 463 -14.82 -7.32 -21.06
N ARG A 464 -15.45 -7.27 -22.24
CA ARG A 464 -16.70 -7.99 -22.50
C ARG A 464 -16.60 -8.89 -23.72
N PRO A 465 -17.18 -10.10 -23.68
CA PRO A 465 -17.31 -10.91 -24.89
C PRO A 465 -18.32 -10.26 -25.83
N VAL A 466 -17.94 -10.09 -27.10
CA VAL A 466 -18.75 -9.42 -28.13
C VAL A 466 -19.11 -10.30 -29.32
N GLY A 467 -18.43 -11.44 -29.45
CA GLY A 467 -18.72 -12.40 -30.52
C GLY A 467 -18.22 -13.78 -30.15
N VAL A 468 -18.96 -14.81 -30.56
CA VAL A 468 -18.54 -16.20 -30.43
C VAL A 468 -18.82 -16.91 -31.74
N SER A 469 -17.87 -17.74 -32.16
CA SER A 469 -17.99 -18.64 -33.30
C SER A 469 -17.71 -20.07 -32.84
N ALA A 470 -17.86 -21.05 -33.74
CA ALA A 470 -17.64 -22.46 -33.41
C ALA A 470 -16.25 -22.80 -32.85
N ARG A 471 -15.25 -21.92 -33.00
CA ARG A 471 -13.87 -22.14 -32.51
C ARG A 471 -13.21 -20.93 -31.85
N GLU A 472 -13.89 -19.79 -31.78
CA GLU A 472 -13.26 -18.54 -31.33
C GLU A 472 -14.23 -17.68 -30.51
N LEU A 473 -13.72 -17.09 -29.43
CA LEU A 473 -14.37 -16.08 -28.59
C LEU A 473 -13.65 -14.74 -28.79
N VAL A 474 -14.41 -13.70 -29.12
CA VAL A 474 -13.91 -12.33 -29.30
C VAL A 474 -14.23 -11.51 -28.05
N LEU A 475 -13.17 -10.98 -27.43
CA LEU A 475 -13.22 -10.10 -26.27
C LEU A 475 -12.94 -8.66 -26.69
N GLN A 476 -13.82 -7.74 -26.31
CA GLN A 476 -13.67 -6.32 -26.60
C GLN A 476 -13.17 -5.56 -25.39
N VAL A 477 -12.13 -4.76 -25.62
CA VAL A 477 -11.54 -3.83 -24.64
C VAL A 477 -12.02 -2.42 -24.93
N ARG A 478 -12.41 -1.70 -23.87
CA ARG A 478 -12.86 -0.29 -23.94
C ARG A 478 -11.78 0.66 -24.48
N GLN A 479 -12.21 1.74 -25.12
CA GLN A 479 -11.32 2.80 -25.61
C GLN A 479 -10.44 3.38 -24.48
N GLY A 480 -9.15 3.63 -24.77
CA GLY A 480 -8.18 4.17 -23.81
C GLY A 480 -7.45 3.14 -22.94
N TYR A 481 -7.84 1.86 -22.98
CA TYR A 481 -7.24 0.78 -22.19
C TYR A 481 -6.23 -0.09 -22.98
N HIS A 482 -5.33 0.53 -23.76
CA HIS A 482 -4.34 -0.20 -24.58
C HIS A 482 -3.47 -1.20 -23.80
N PHE A 483 -3.15 -0.87 -22.54
CA PHE A 483 -2.44 -1.76 -21.64
C PHE A 483 -3.20 -3.07 -21.34
N HIS A 484 -4.53 -3.03 -21.32
CA HIS A 484 -5.37 -4.20 -21.05
C HIS A 484 -5.32 -5.16 -22.24
N ARG A 485 -5.36 -4.64 -23.47
CA ARG A 485 -5.14 -5.42 -24.70
C ARG A 485 -3.77 -6.09 -24.68
N GLU A 486 -2.70 -5.33 -24.46
CA GLU A 486 -1.32 -5.86 -24.47
C GLU A 486 -1.13 -6.97 -23.42
N GLN A 487 -1.74 -6.85 -22.24
CA GLN A 487 -1.69 -7.92 -21.25
C GLN A 487 -2.53 -9.14 -21.67
N LEU A 488 -3.72 -8.96 -22.26
CA LEU A 488 -4.58 -10.06 -22.66
C LEU A 488 -4.04 -10.84 -23.85
N GLU A 489 -3.31 -10.18 -24.76
CA GLU A 489 -2.69 -10.79 -25.94
C GLU A 489 -1.43 -11.62 -25.61
N LYS A 490 -0.92 -11.54 -24.36
CA LYS A 490 0.21 -12.37 -23.93
C LYS A 490 -0.15 -13.86 -24.00
N PRO A 491 0.72 -14.72 -24.58
CA PRO A 491 0.43 -16.15 -24.75
C PRO A 491 0.10 -16.89 -23.46
N GLU A 492 0.68 -16.48 -22.33
CA GLU A 492 0.41 -17.04 -21.00
C GLU A 492 -1.01 -16.72 -20.53
N ASN A 493 -1.48 -15.49 -20.74
CA ASN A 493 -2.80 -15.04 -20.33
C ASN A 493 -3.90 -15.58 -21.24
N ILE A 494 -3.67 -15.66 -22.56
CA ILE A 494 -4.59 -16.32 -23.50
C ILE A 494 -4.84 -17.77 -23.09
N LYS A 495 -3.79 -18.52 -22.70
CA LYS A 495 -3.94 -19.90 -22.24
C LYS A 495 -4.82 -20.01 -20.99
N VAL A 496 -4.59 -19.14 -20.00
CA VAL A 496 -5.39 -19.12 -18.76
C VAL A 496 -6.86 -18.79 -19.06
N ILE A 497 -7.13 -17.84 -19.95
CA ILE A 497 -8.50 -17.48 -20.34
C ILE A 497 -9.14 -18.62 -21.12
N ALA A 498 -8.45 -19.23 -22.08
CA ALA A 498 -8.96 -20.35 -22.86
C ALA A 498 -9.27 -21.57 -21.97
N GLU A 499 -8.43 -21.87 -20.98
CA GLU A 499 -8.69 -22.92 -19.98
C GLU A 499 -9.90 -22.59 -19.09
N ALA A 500 -10.04 -21.34 -18.65
CA ALA A 500 -11.18 -20.90 -17.86
C ALA A 500 -12.49 -20.96 -18.66
N VAL A 501 -12.45 -20.56 -19.93
CA VAL A 501 -13.58 -20.68 -20.87
C VAL A 501 -13.93 -22.15 -21.10
N HIS A 502 -12.94 -23.02 -21.29
CA HIS A 502 -13.19 -24.45 -21.46
C HIS A 502 -13.82 -25.08 -20.22
N ARG A 503 -13.38 -24.71 -19.01
CA ARG A 503 -13.98 -25.20 -17.76
C ARG A 503 -15.41 -24.70 -17.56
N ALA A 504 -15.68 -23.43 -17.91
CA ALA A 504 -17.00 -22.83 -17.73
C ALA A 504 -18.03 -23.27 -18.78
N LEU A 505 -17.60 -23.46 -20.04
CA LEU A 505 -18.49 -23.73 -21.18
C LEU A 505 -18.42 -25.18 -21.69
N GLY A 506 -17.42 -25.95 -21.27
CA GLY A 506 -17.20 -27.34 -21.73
C GLY A 506 -16.65 -27.46 -23.15
N VAL A 507 -16.39 -26.35 -23.85
CA VAL A 507 -15.95 -26.31 -25.25
C VAL A 507 -14.63 -25.53 -25.36
N PRO A 508 -13.62 -26.06 -26.06
CA PRO A 508 -12.38 -25.34 -26.29
C PRO A 508 -12.57 -24.23 -27.34
N LEU A 509 -12.38 -22.98 -26.93
CA LEU A 509 -12.45 -21.81 -27.81
C LEU A 509 -11.10 -21.07 -27.79
N ALA A 510 -10.62 -20.66 -28.97
CA ALA A 510 -9.52 -19.70 -29.08
C ALA A 510 -10.01 -18.31 -28.65
N VAL A 511 -9.15 -17.52 -27.99
CA VAL A 511 -9.52 -16.19 -27.50
C VAL A 511 -8.83 -15.14 -28.37
N ARG A 512 -9.63 -14.24 -28.94
CA ARG A 512 -9.18 -13.11 -29.75
C ARG A 512 -9.60 -11.81 -29.06
N VAL A 513 -8.73 -10.81 -29.07
CA VAL A 513 -8.95 -9.52 -28.39
C VAL A 513 -9.01 -8.41 -29.42
N GLU A 514 -10.04 -7.57 -29.34
CA GLU A 514 -10.24 -6.41 -30.23
C GLU A 514 -10.47 -5.14 -29.41
N MET A 515 -10.09 -3.99 -29.96
CA MET A 515 -10.41 -2.68 -29.37
C MET A 515 -11.79 -2.21 -29.84
N GLU A 516 -12.47 -1.43 -29.00
CA GLU A 516 -13.77 -0.81 -29.33
C GLU A 516 -13.74 0.01 -30.64
N ASP A 517 -12.61 0.68 -30.95
CA ASP A 517 -12.41 1.48 -32.16
C ASP A 517 -12.30 0.64 -33.45
N GLU A 518 -11.85 -0.62 -33.37
CA GLU A 518 -11.74 -1.54 -34.51
C GLU A 518 -13.09 -2.22 -34.82
N ALA A 519 -13.99 -2.30 -33.83
CA ALA A 519 -15.31 -2.91 -33.96
C ALA A 519 -16.35 -1.98 -34.58
N ALA A 520 -16.22 -0.65 -34.42
CA ALA A 520 -17.12 0.34 -35.02
C ALA A 520 -17.11 0.35 -36.56
N GLY A 521 -16.08 -0.24 -37.19
CA GLY A 521 -15.95 -0.40 -38.63
C GLY A 521 -16.49 -1.72 -39.21
N ARG A 522 -17.07 -2.61 -38.39
CA ARG A 522 -17.59 -3.92 -38.83
C ARG A 522 -19.02 -4.13 -38.34
N GLU A 523 -19.99 -3.64 -39.11
CA GLU A 523 -21.38 -4.07 -38.96
C GLU A 523 -21.52 -5.58 -39.26
N SER A 524 -22.22 -6.27 -38.37
CA SER A 524 -22.48 -7.72 -38.42
C SER A 524 -23.50 -8.06 -39.52
N PRO A 525 -23.21 -8.97 -40.48
CA PRO A 525 -24.22 -9.45 -41.40
C PRO A 525 -24.93 -10.67 -40.80
N ALA A 526 -26.06 -10.44 -40.15
CA ALA A 526 -27.06 -11.47 -39.89
C ALA A 526 -28.27 -11.24 -40.80
N LYS A 527 -28.35 -11.96 -41.94
CA LYS A 527 -29.53 -12.70 -42.43
C LYS A 527 -29.41 -13.14 -43.91
N THR A 528 -29.65 -14.45 -44.10
CA THR A 528 -30.27 -15.16 -45.25
C THR A 528 -29.62 -15.13 -46.63
N ALA A 529 -29.21 -16.32 -47.15
CA ALA A 529 -29.77 -17.06 -48.31
C ALA A 529 -28.87 -18.29 -48.69
N PRO A 530 -29.21 -19.20 -49.64
CA PRO A 530 -29.31 -20.66 -49.46
C PRO A 530 -28.13 -21.48 -50.08
N PRO A 531 -28.07 -22.82 -49.94
CA PRO A 531 -26.86 -23.60 -50.29
C PRO A 531 -26.79 -23.98 -51.78
N PRO A 532 -25.58 -24.21 -52.31
CA PRO A 532 -25.25 -25.56 -52.84
C PRO A 532 -23.78 -25.94 -52.54
N GLY A 533 -23.42 -27.19 -52.22
CA GLY A 533 -23.19 -28.29 -53.19
C GLY A 533 -21.69 -28.67 -53.18
N PRO A 534 -21.28 -29.96 -53.25
CA PRO A 534 -20.03 -30.41 -52.63
C PRO A 534 -18.83 -30.60 -53.58
N ALA A 535 -17.64 -30.56 -52.95
CA ALA A 535 -16.40 -31.32 -53.21
C ALA A 535 -15.55 -31.10 -54.47
N THR A 536 -14.23 -31.08 -54.22
CA THR A 536 -13.02 -31.50 -54.99
C THR A 536 -11.95 -30.41 -54.79
N GLY A 537 -10.71 -30.64 -54.39
CA GLY A 537 -9.77 -31.74 -54.60
C GLY A 537 -8.49 -31.11 -55.20
N GLY A 538 -7.32 -31.27 -54.57
CA GLY A 538 -6.04 -30.92 -55.21
C GLY A 538 -4.96 -30.32 -54.31
N THR A 539 -3.93 -31.13 -54.04
CA THR A 539 -2.60 -30.78 -53.49
C THR A 539 -1.62 -30.52 -54.69
N PRO A 540 -0.30 -30.21 -54.51
CA PRO A 540 0.36 -28.91 -54.25
C PRO A 540 1.45 -28.50 -55.29
N ALA A 541 2.17 -27.39 -54.97
CA ALA A 541 3.60 -27.07 -55.25
C ALA A 541 3.94 -26.11 -56.42
N PRO A 542 5.18 -25.57 -56.54
CA PRO A 542 6.00 -24.82 -55.57
C PRO A 542 6.67 -23.55 -56.20
N GLY A 543 7.28 -22.67 -55.38
CA GLY A 543 8.21 -21.64 -55.90
C GLY A 543 8.58 -20.51 -54.93
N GLN A 544 9.79 -20.57 -54.38
CA GLN A 544 10.53 -19.47 -53.71
C GLN A 544 11.17 -18.54 -54.79
N PRO A 545 11.61 -17.28 -54.51
CA PRO A 545 12.53 -16.95 -53.39
C PRO A 545 12.43 -15.57 -52.69
N ALA A 546 13.00 -15.59 -51.47
CA ALA A 546 13.73 -14.61 -50.65
C ALA A 546 13.81 -13.08 -50.93
N HIS A 547 13.59 -12.36 -49.81
CA HIS A 547 14.23 -11.14 -49.28
C HIS A 547 14.01 -9.74 -49.90
N ALA A 548 13.29 -8.90 -49.16
CA ALA A 548 13.70 -7.54 -48.79
C ALA A 548 13.12 -7.18 -47.41
N VAL A 549 13.98 -6.74 -46.48
CA VAL A 549 13.62 -6.24 -45.15
C VAL A 549 13.40 -4.73 -45.29
N GLU A 550 12.20 -4.23 -44.99
CA GLU A 550 11.93 -2.79 -44.87
C GLU A 550 12.46 -2.26 -43.53
N PRO A 551 12.99 -1.02 -43.48
CA PRO A 551 13.51 -0.44 -42.24
C PRO A 551 12.38 0.03 -41.29
N ASP A 552 12.68 -0.08 -40.00
CA ASP A 552 11.87 0.30 -38.84
C ASP A 552 11.55 1.83 -38.83
N PRO A 553 10.28 2.25 -38.69
CA PRO A 553 9.89 3.68 -38.76
C PRO A 553 10.22 4.52 -37.52
N PHE A 554 10.98 4.00 -36.54
CA PHE A 554 11.23 4.66 -35.25
C PHE A 554 12.68 5.14 -35.03
N ASP A 555 13.32 5.72 -36.06
CA ASP A 555 14.62 6.38 -35.88
C ASP A 555 14.45 7.89 -35.63
N ALA A 556 14.62 8.31 -34.37
CA ALA A 556 14.25 9.64 -33.86
C ALA A 556 15.19 10.78 -34.33
N ASP A 557 16.29 10.48 -35.01
CA ASP A 557 17.28 11.47 -35.46
C ASP A 557 16.99 12.05 -36.86
N THR A 558 15.88 11.69 -37.50
CA THR A 558 15.56 12.14 -38.87
C THR A 558 14.15 12.71 -39.10
N MET A 559 13.29 12.79 -38.07
CA MET A 559 11.93 13.32 -38.27
C MET A 559 11.91 14.84 -38.40
N SER A 560 11.40 15.33 -39.52
CA SER A 560 11.20 16.76 -39.73
C SER A 560 9.96 17.25 -38.99
N VAL A 561 9.89 18.55 -38.68
CA VAL A 561 8.70 19.18 -38.07
C VAL A 561 7.43 18.92 -38.88
N LYS A 562 7.57 18.73 -40.20
CA LYS A 562 6.44 18.42 -41.09
C LYS A 562 5.90 17.01 -40.86
N ASP A 563 6.78 16.03 -40.63
CA ASP A 563 6.39 14.64 -40.39
C ASP A 563 5.62 14.49 -39.07
N VAL A 564 6.01 15.27 -38.05
CA VAL A 564 5.32 15.33 -36.76
C VAL A 564 3.93 16.00 -36.90
N LEU A 565 3.82 17.06 -37.71
CA LEU A 565 2.53 17.74 -37.94
C LEU A 565 1.53 16.84 -38.69
N ASP A 566 2.01 16.06 -39.65
CA ASP A 566 1.17 15.12 -40.41
C ASP A 566 0.75 13.92 -39.55
N LEU A 567 1.63 13.43 -38.66
CA LEU A 567 1.34 12.31 -37.76
C LEU A 567 0.27 12.66 -36.70
N PHE A 568 0.26 13.90 -36.21
CA PHE A 568 -0.64 14.35 -35.14
C PHE A 568 -1.75 15.30 -35.61
N HIS A 569 -1.90 15.51 -36.92
CA HIS A 569 -2.85 16.46 -37.51
C HIS A 569 -2.77 17.89 -36.91
N GLY A 570 -1.55 18.33 -36.56
CA GLY A 570 -1.31 19.64 -35.94
C GLY A 570 -1.39 20.79 -36.94
N ARG A 571 -1.74 22.00 -36.49
CA ARG A 571 -1.59 23.24 -37.26
C ARG A 571 -0.64 24.19 -36.54
N VAL A 572 0.27 24.81 -37.28
CA VAL A 572 1.16 25.86 -36.78
C VAL A 572 0.39 27.16 -36.63
N ILE A 573 0.39 27.76 -35.44
CA ILE A 573 -0.24 29.05 -35.16
C ILE A 573 0.89 30.07 -34.98
N GLN A 574 0.93 31.12 -35.81
CA GLN A 574 1.87 32.23 -35.63
C GLN A 574 1.36 33.14 -34.52
N SER A 575 2.16 33.30 -33.45
CA SER A 575 1.97 34.35 -32.45
C SER A 575 2.24 35.70 -33.11
N LYS A 576 1.25 36.61 -33.07
CA LYS A 576 1.51 38.03 -33.29
C LYS A 576 2.02 38.59 -31.97
N ASP A 577 3.30 38.94 -31.95
CA ASP A 577 3.87 39.77 -30.90
C ASP A 577 3.25 41.17 -31.02
N ASP A 578 2.43 41.56 -30.05
CA ASP A 578 2.09 42.96 -29.80
C ASP A 578 3.00 43.47 -28.66
N ASN A 579 3.62 44.59 -29.00
CA ASN A 579 4.61 45.40 -28.30
C ASN A 579 4.17 45.94 -26.93
#